data_AF-A0A8E7S0W8-F1
#
_entry.id   AF-A0A8E7S0W8-F1
#
_cell.length_a   1.000
_cell.length_b   1.000
_cell.length_c   1.000
_cell.angle_alpha   90.00
_cell.angle_beta   90.00
_cell.angle_gamma   90.00
#
_symmetry.space_group_name_H-M   'P 1'
#
loop_
_entity.id
_entity.type
_entity.pdbx_description
1 polymer ?
#
loop_
_entity_poly.entity_id
_entity_poly.type
_entity_poly.pdbx_seq_one_letter_code
_entity_poly.pdbx_strand_id
1 'polypeptide(L)'
;MNDRNHTFNNIKPFRICSYENFASAELPSQKTRSHCISIRLNDAELSYVDGLREDLNRAVWIRMSALNRLPPKIPEINLLVWKDLAKASQDLNNLVQHLNTKSHDSPFTITEIYTVQKRIKALRDALLSANQSVSDK
;
A
#
# COMPACT_ATOMS: atom_id res chain seq x y z
N MET A 1 -3.14 4.84 -39.70
CA MET A 1 -2.03 5.65 -39.17
C MET A 1 -2.50 6.14 -37.79
N ASN A 2 -2.29 5.37 -36.72
CA ASN A 2 -1.11 5.43 -35.81
C ASN A 2 -0.82 6.88 -35.40
N ASP A 3 -0.86 7.30 -34.13
CA ASP A 3 -0.45 6.63 -32.89
C ASP A 3 -1.32 7.02 -31.68
N ARG A 4 -1.70 6.03 -30.87
CA ARG A 4 -2.24 6.25 -29.52
C ARG A 4 -1.07 6.26 -28.54
N ASN A 5 -0.66 7.44 -28.12
CA ASN A 5 0.38 7.61 -27.11
C ASN A 5 -0.09 7.10 -25.75
N HIS A 6 0.42 5.93 -25.36
CA HIS A 6 0.43 5.43 -24.00
C HIS A 6 1.39 6.28 -23.16
N THR A 7 0.87 7.20 -22.36
CA THR A 7 1.67 7.90 -21.34
C THR A 7 1.37 7.33 -19.96
N PHE A 8 1.67 6.04 -19.76
CA PHE A 8 1.87 5.48 -18.42
C PHE A 8 3.33 5.66 -18.06
N ASN A 9 3.64 6.80 -17.42
CA ASN A 9 4.75 7.03 -16.49
C ASN A 9 4.95 8.53 -16.33
N ASN A 10 4.06 9.16 -15.57
CA ASN A 10 4.38 10.43 -14.94
C ASN A 10 4.45 10.20 -13.42
N ILE A 11 5.40 9.34 -13.03
CA ILE A 11 5.81 9.22 -11.63
C ILE A 11 6.46 10.55 -11.30
N LYS A 12 5.71 11.42 -10.62
CA LYS A 12 6.27 12.67 -10.10
C LYS A 12 7.48 12.27 -9.23
N PRO A 13 8.67 12.85 -9.47
CA PRO A 13 9.82 12.58 -8.62
C PRO A 13 9.44 12.86 -7.17
N PHE A 14 9.88 11.96 -6.30
CA PHE A 14 9.75 12.03 -4.85
C PHE A 14 9.86 13.48 -4.38
N ARG A 15 8.73 13.98 -3.85
CA ARG A 15 8.47 15.38 -3.51
C ARG A 15 9.60 15.87 -2.60
N ILE A 16 10.46 16.75 -3.12
CA ILE A 16 11.25 17.67 -2.30
C ILE A 16 10.24 18.35 -1.38
N CYS A 17 10.43 18.26 -0.07
CA CYS A 17 9.57 18.92 0.91
C CYS A 17 9.69 20.44 0.77
N SER A 18 8.99 21.03 -0.20
CA SER A 18 8.69 22.45 -0.20
C SER A 18 7.56 22.69 0.80
N TYR A 19 7.88 23.36 1.90
CA TYR A 19 6.93 23.92 2.86
C TYR A 19 6.13 25.03 2.14
N GLU A 20 5.14 24.60 1.35
CA GLU A 20 4.06 25.49 0.93
C GLU A 20 3.30 25.90 2.18
N ASN A 21 3.25 27.22 2.43
CA ASN A 21 2.50 27.84 3.50
C ASN A 21 1.01 27.50 3.33
N PHE A 22 0.56 26.42 3.95
CA PHE A 22 -0.86 26.25 4.24
C PHE A 22 -1.23 27.29 5.27
N ALA A 23 -2.00 28.30 4.85
CA ALA A 23 -2.67 29.21 5.78
C ALA A 23 -3.39 28.37 6.85
N SER A 24 -2.86 28.45 8.08
CA SER A 24 -3.17 27.55 9.17
C SER A 24 -4.64 27.66 9.57
N ALA A 25 -5.45 26.67 9.19
CA ALA A 25 -6.63 26.35 9.96
C ALA A 25 -6.14 25.93 11.36
N GLU A 26 -6.42 26.74 12.38
CA GLU A 26 -5.99 26.46 13.75
C GLU A 26 -6.50 25.07 14.17
N LEU A 27 -5.58 24.11 14.27
CA LEU A 27 -5.89 22.84 14.89
C LEU A 27 -6.22 23.11 16.37
N PRO A 28 -7.23 22.44 16.95
CA PRO A 28 -7.60 22.64 18.35
C PRO A 28 -6.35 22.47 19.21
N SER A 29 -6.12 23.40 20.13
CA SER A 29 -4.91 23.52 20.97
C SER A 29 -4.44 22.20 21.60
N GLN A 30 -5.37 21.29 21.89
CA GLN A 30 -5.10 19.93 22.39
C GLN A 30 -4.32 19.01 21.44
N LYS A 31 -4.25 19.29 20.14
CA LYS A 31 -3.51 18.45 19.16
C LYS A 31 -2.07 18.91 18.92
N THR A 32 -1.72 20.13 19.34
CA THR A 32 -0.38 20.70 19.14
C THR A 32 0.58 20.19 20.20
N ARG A 33 1.80 19.83 19.79
CA ARG A 33 2.84 19.29 20.69
C ARG A 33 3.64 20.47 21.27
N SER A 34 3.37 20.85 22.52
CA SER A 34 4.01 22.00 23.20
C SER A 34 5.10 21.62 24.21
N HIS A 35 5.12 20.37 24.69
CA HIS A 35 6.07 19.92 25.72
C HIS A 35 7.32 19.27 25.10
N CYS A 36 8.50 19.68 25.56
CA CYS A 36 9.80 19.14 25.14
C CYS A 36 10.36 18.18 26.21
N ILE A 37 10.99 17.11 25.76
CA ILE A 37 11.72 16.15 26.60
C ILE A 37 13.14 16.09 26.06
N SER A 38 14.14 16.30 26.93
CA SER A 38 15.56 16.13 26.61
C SER A 38 16.07 14.85 27.24
N ILE A 39 16.75 14.02 26.46
CA ILE A 39 17.27 12.71 26.88
C ILE A 39 18.76 12.68 26.52
N ARG A 40 19.59 12.23 27.46
CA ARG A 40 21.02 11.96 27.23
C ARG A 40 21.20 10.45 27.16
N LEU A 41 21.88 9.99 26.11
CA LEU A 41 22.20 8.58 25.89
C LEU A 41 23.71 8.44 25.80
N ASN A 42 24.24 7.31 26.26
CA ASN A 42 25.61 6.91 25.95
C ASN A 42 25.69 6.31 24.52
N ASP A 43 26.90 6.01 24.05
CA ASP A 43 27.10 5.52 22.67
C ASP A 43 26.43 4.16 22.42
N ALA A 44 26.41 3.27 23.41
CA ALA A 44 25.79 1.95 23.30
C ALA A 44 24.26 2.06 23.23
N GLU A 45 23.66 2.91 24.06
CA GLU A 45 22.23 3.20 24.08
C GLU A 45 21.78 3.88 22.78
N LEU A 46 22.59 4.81 22.26
CA LEU A 46 22.31 5.46 20.99
C LEU A 46 22.32 4.46 19.83
N SER A 47 23.31 3.57 19.78
CA SER A 47 23.40 2.51 18.77
C SER A 47 22.20 1.55 18.84
N TYR A 48 21.74 1.22 20.04
CA TYR A 48 20.56 0.38 20.23
C TYR A 48 19.29 1.04 19.68
N VAL A 49 19.07 2.33 19.97
CA VAL A 49 17.92 3.10 19.46
C VAL A 49 17.97 3.21 17.93
N ASP A 50 19.15 3.46 17.36
CA ASP A 50 19.32 3.56 15.91
C ASP A 50 19.04 2.23 15.19
N GLY A 51 19.32 1.09 15.82
CA GLY A 51 18.98 -0.23 15.28
C GLY A 51 17.47 -0.54 15.28
N LEU A 52 16.73 -0.03 16.27
CA LEU A 52 15.29 -0.29 16.41
C LEU A 52 14.38 0.64 15.59
N ARG A 53 14.87 1.81 15.19
CA ARG A 53 14.01 2.82 14.54
C ARG A 53 13.71 2.56 13.07
N GLU A 54 14.36 1.57 12.46
CA GLU A 54 14.35 1.36 11.00
C GLU A 54 14.60 2.72 10.30
N ASP A 55 13.68 3.17 9.44
CA ASP A 55 13.78 4.44 8.69
C ASP A 55 13.19 5.66 9.42
N LEU A 56 12.69 5.51 10.64
CA LEU A 56 12.06 6.62 11.38
C LEU A 56 13.11 7.58 11.94
N ASN A 57 12.75 8.86 12.08
CA ASN A 57 13.55 9.83 12.82
C ASN A 57 13.56 9.47 14.32
N ARG A 58 14.71 9.60 15.00
CA ARG A 58 14.91 9.34 16.43
C ARG A 58 13.81 9.94 17.32
N ALA A 59 13.49 11.22 17.15
CA ALA A 59 12.47 11.90 17.95
C ALA A 59 11.05 11.35 17.72
N VAL A 60 10.75 10.97 16.47
CA VAL A 60 9.46 10.36 16.11
C VAL A 60 9.38 8.95 16.71
N TRP A 61 10.43 8.16 16.57
CA TRP A 61 10.48 6.80 17.09
C TRP A 61 10.35 6.77 18.62
N ILE A 62 11.11 7.58 19.36
CA ILE A 62 11.04 7.67 20.83
C ILE A 62 9.63 8.03 21.30
N ARG A 63 8.99 9.00 20.64
CA ARG A 63 7.60 9.38 20.96
C ARG A 63 6.64 8.21 20.73
N MET A 64 6.78 7.52 19.60
CA MET A 64 5.85 6.47 19.21
C MET A 64 6.04 5.19 20.02
N SER A 65 7.29 4.87 20.40
CA SER A 65 7.61 3.74 21.29
C SER A 65 7.11 4.00 22.71
N ALA A 66 7.32 5.20 23.26
CA ALA A 66 6.82 5.57 24.59
C ALA A 66 5.28 5.55 24.69
N LEU A 67 4.59 5.89 23.59
CA LEU A 67 3.11 5.87 23.54
C LEU A 67 2.55 4.50 23.12
N ASN A 68 3.40 3.50 22.83
CA ASN A 68 3.03 2.22 22.25
C ASN A 68 2.15 2.35 20.98
N ARG A 69 2.43 3.36 20.15
CA ARG A 69 1.70 3.70 18.92
C ARG A 69 2.52 3.45 17.65
N LEU A 70 3.59 2.66 17.72
CA LEU A 70 4.38 2.36 16.52
C LEU A 70 3.45 1.79 15.43
N PRO A 71 3.60 2.25 14.16
CA PRO A 71 2.83 1.67 13.08
C PRO A 71 3.09 0.16 13.08
N PRO A 72 2.04 -0.68 13.08
CA PRO A 72 2.23 -2.13 13.11
C PRO A 72 3.02 -2.53 11.87
N LYS A 73 4.15 -3.21 12.07
CA LYS A 73 4.93 -3.76 10.97
C LYS A 73 4.07 -4.79 10.26
N ILE A 74 3.75 -4.53 8.99
CA ILE A 74 2.98 -5.47 8.17
C ILE A 74 3.84 -6.73 8.01
N PRO A 75 3.35 -7.92 8.39
CA PRO A 75 4.08 -9.17 8.18
C PRO A 75 4.42 -9.36 6.70
N GLU A 76 5.62 -9.84 6.41
CA GLU A 76 6.09 -10.05 5.02
C GLU A 76 5.16 -10.98 4.22
N ILE A 77 4.58 -11.98 4.89
CA ILE A 77 3.58 -12.87 4.28
C ILE A 77 2.37 -12.11 3.73
N ASN A 78 1.90 -11.07 4.44
CA ASN A 78 0.75 -10.29 4.00
C ASN A 78 1.09 -9.46 2.77
N LEU A 79 2.33 -8.97 2.65
CA LEU A 79 2.77 -8.23 1.47
C LEU A 79 2.76 -9.10 0.22
N LEU A 80 3.22 -10.36 0.34
CA LEU A 80 3.19 -11.32 -0.76
C LEU A 80 1.74 -11.66 -1.17
N VAL A 81 0.89 -11.98 -0.20
CA VAL A 81 -0.51 -12.33 -0.45
C VAL A 81 -1.27 -11.17 -1.10
N TRP A 82 -1.06 -9.93 -0.63
CA TRP A 82 -1.71 -8.76 -1.22
C TRP A 82 -1.23 -8.47 -2.64
N LYS A 83 0.04 -8.75 -2.95
CA LYS A 83 0.59 -8.61 -4.30
C LYS A 83 -0.08 -9.58 -5.27
N ASP A 84 -0.25 -10.83 -4.86
CA ASP A 84 -0.92 -11.85 -5.69
C ASP A 84 -2.40 -11.54 -5.90
N LEU A 85 -3.08 -11.05 -4.85
CA LEU A 85 -4.46 -10.60 -4.94
C LEU A 85 -4.62 -9.38 -5.85
N ALA A 86 -3.72 -8.40 -5.77
CA ALA A 86 -3.72 -7.24 -6.65
C ALA A 86 -3.55 -7.64 -8.12
N LYS A 87 -2.67 -8.61 -8.40
CA LYS A 87 -2.48 -9.16 -9.75
C LYS A 87 -3.77 -9.80 -10.28
N ALA A 88 -4.41 -10.66 -9.49
CA ALA A 88 -5.68 -11.28 -9.87
C ALA A 88 -6.80 -10.25 -10.12
N SER A 89 -6.86 -9.19 -9.31
CA SER A 89 -7.81 -8.08 -9.47
C SER A 89 -7.57 -7.31 -10.77
N GLN A 90 -6.32 -6.99 -11.10
CA GLN A 90 -5.97 -6.31 -12.35
C GLN A 90 -6.33 -7.17 -13.57
N ASP A 91 -6.06 -8.47 -13.52
CA ASP A 91 -6.45 -9.40 -14.59
C ASP A 91 -7.96 -9.42 -14.78
N LEU A 92 -8.74 -9.39 -13.70
CA LEU A 92 -10.20 -9.31 -13.79
C LEU A 92 -10.66 -7.97 -14.39
N ASN A 93 -10.07 -6.85 -13.96
CA ASN A 93 -10.41 -5.52 -14.50
C ASN A 93 -10.12 -5.42 -16.01
N ASN A 94 -8.99 -5.98 -16.46
CA ASN A 94 -8.66 -6.07 -17.88
C ASN A 94 -9.70 -6.90 -18.66
N LEU A 95 -10.23 -7.96 -18.04
CA LEU A 95 -11.30 -8.76 -18.65
C LEU A 95 -12.59 -7.95 -18.76
N VAL A 96 -13.00 -7.25 -17.71
CA VAL A 96 -14.19 -6.38 -17.72
C VAL A 96 -14.06 -5.29 -18.78
N GLN A 97 -12.90 -4.64 -18.89
CA GLN A 97 -12.65 -3.66 -19.94
C GLN A 97 -12.74 -4.26 -21.35
N HIS A 98 -12.19 -5.46 -21.54
CA HIS A 98 -12.29 -6.17 -22.82
C HIS A 98 -13.74 -6.47 -23.20
N LEU A 99 -14.55 -6.96 -22.25
CA LEU A 99 -15.96 -7.23 -22.47
C LEU A 99 -16.76 -5.95 -22.75
N ASN A 100 -16.48 -4.86 -22.02
CA ASN A 100 -17.14 -3.56 -22.21
C ASN A 100 -16.79 -2.87 -23.54
N THR A 101 -15.62 -3.19 -24.12
CA THR A 101 -15.19 -2.62 -25.41
C THR A 101 -15.80 -3.39 -26.59
N LYS A 102 -16.33 -4.60 -26.37
CA LYS A 102 -16.98 -5.40 -27.40
C LYS A 102 -18.31 -4.76 -27.80
N SER A 103 -18.63 -4.72 -29.10
CA SER A 103 -19.91 -4.14 -29.54
C SER A 103 -21.10 -4.97 -29.03
N HIS A 104 -22.21 -4.27 -28.73
CA HIS A 104 -23.44 -4.88 -28.22
C HIS A 104 -24.02 -6.00 -29.10
N ASP A 105 -23.67 -6.01 -30.39
CA ASP A 105 -24.25 -6.93 -31.38
C ASP A 105 -23.47 -8.24 -31.55
N SER A 106 -22.28 -8.38 -30.94
CA SER A 106 -21.50 -9.61 -31.04
C SER A 106 -21.71 -10.52 -29.81
N PRO A 107 -22.24 -11.75 -29.98
CA PRO A 107 -22.39 -12.67 -28.87
C PRO A 107 -21.03 -13.05 -28.27
N PHE A 108 -21.01 -13.41 -26.99
CA PHE A 108 -19.80 -13.90 -26.33
C PHE A 108 -19.37 -15.23 -26.92
N THR A 109 -18.10 -15.33 -27.28
CA THR A 109 -17.51 -16.58 -27.78
C THR A 109 -17.27 -17.53 -26.60
N ILE A 110 -17.38 -18.84 -26.84
CA ILE A 110 -17.13 -19.89 -25.83
C ILE A 110 -15.74 -19.70 -25.16
N THR A 111 -14.75 -19.22 -25.91
CA THR A 111 -13.40 -18.93 -25.43
C THR A 111 -13.36 -17.77 -24.43
N GLU A 112 -14.20 -16.75 -24.60
CA GLU A 112 -14.31 -15.62 -23.68
C GLU A 112 -14.94 -16.08 -22.36
N ILE A 113 -16.02 -16.86 -22.44
CA ILE A 113 -16.70 -17.46 -21.27
C ILE A 113 -15.71 -18.33 -20.48
N TYR A 114 -14.94 -19.19 -21.16
CA TYR A 114 -13.91 -20.00 -20.53
C TYR A 114 -12.81 -19.14 -19.87
N THR A 115 -12.42 -18.04 -20.51
CA THR A 115 -11.43 -17.11 -19.94
C THR A 115 -11.95 -16.44 -18.68
N VAL A 116 -13.23 -16.04 -18.66
CA VAL A 116 -13.89 -15.49 -17.46
C VAL A 116 -13.87 -16.52 -16.33
N GLN A 117 -14.34 -17.74 -16.60
CA GLN A 117 -14.38 -18.83 -15.61
C GLN A 117 -12.99 -19.14 -15.04
N LYS A 118 -11.97 -19.18 -15.90
CA LYS A 118 -10.58 -19.40 -15.48
C LYS A 118 -10.07 -18.29 -14.55
N ARG A 119 -10.35 -17.02 -14.85
CA ARG A 119 -9.94 -15.88 -14.00
C ARG A 119 -10.69 -15.85 -12.67
N ILE A 120 -11.99 -16.15 -12.66
CA ILE A 120 -12.78 -16.27 -11.42
C ILE A 120 -12.24 -17.41 -10.55
N LYS A 121 -11.92 -18.57 -11.14
CA LYS A 121 -11.33 -19.70 -10.41
C LYS A 121 -9.99 -19.32 -9.78
N ALA A 122 -9.10 -18.67 -10.54
CA ALA A 122 -7.82 -18.21 -10.03
C ALA A 122 -7.96 -17.23 -8.86
N LEU A 123 -8.92 -16.29 -8.92
CA LEU A 123 -9.22 -15.38 -7.82
C LEU A 123 -9.72 -16.13 -6.59
N ARG A 124 -10.64 -17.09 -6.77
CA ARG A 124 -11.14 -17.94 -5.68
C ARG A 124 -10.00 -18.70 -4.99
N ASP A 125 -9.11 -19.31 -5.77
CA ASP A 125 -7.98 -20.08 -5.24
C ASP A 125 -7.02 -19.18 -4.46
N ALA A 126 -6.77 -17.95 -4.94
CA ALA A 126 -5.96 -16.95 -4.23
C ALA A 126 -6.60 -16.52 -2.90
N LEU A 127 -7.92 -16.28 -2.87
CA LEU A 127 -8.65 -15.90 -1.66
C LEU A 127 -8.72 -17.04 -0.63
N LEU A 128 -8.91 -18.28 -1.07
CA LEU A 128 -8.90 -19.44 -0.19
C LEU A 128 -7.51 -19.68 0.42
N SER A 129 -6.46 -19.53 -0.39
CA SER A 129 -5.07 -19.65 0.08
C SER A 129 -4.72 -18.58 1.11
N ALA A 130 -5.19 -17.34 0.90
CA ALA A 130 -5.01 -16.25 1.85
C ALA A 130 -5.66 -16.54 3.22
N ASN A 131 -6.87 -17.10 3.24
CA ASN A 131 -7.58 -17.40 4.48
C ASN A 131 -6.95 -18.56 5.27
N GLN A 132 -6.39 -19.57 4.59
CA GLN A 132 -5.76 -20.72 5.27
C GLN A 132 -4.52 -20.29 6.08
N SER A 133 -3.71 -19.35 5.56
CA SER A 133 -2.52 -18.82 6.25
C SER A 133 -2.81 -18.06 7.55
N VAL A 134 -4.07 -17.66 7.78
CA VAL A 134 -4.50 -16.97 9.00
C VAL A 134 -4.96 -17.97 10.08
N SER A 135 -5.30 -19.21 9.71
CA SER A 135 -5.84 -20.22 10.63
C SER A 135 -4.78 -21.08 11.32
N ASP A 136 -3.52 -21.04 10.87
CA ASP A 136 -2.40 -21.82 11.45
C ASP A 136 -1.62 -21.05 12.54
N LYS A 137 -2.25 -20.07 13.21
CA LYS A 137 -1.69 -19.33 14.35
C LYS A 137 -2.62 -19.28 15.54
#